data_AF-A0A915LWS8-F1
#
_entry.id   AF-A0A915LWS8-F1
#
_cell.length_a   1.000
_cell.length_b   1.000
_cell.length_c   1.000
_cell.angle_alpha   90.00
_cell.angle_beta   90.00
_cell.angle_gamma   90.00
#
_symmetry.space_group_name_H-M   'P 1'
#
loop_
_entity.id
_entity.type
_entity.pdbx_description
1 polymer ?
#
loop_
_entity_poly.entity_id
_entity_poly.type
_entity_poly.pdbx_seq_one_letter_code
_entity_poly.pdbx_strand_id
1 'polypeptide(L)'
;AIEIDFHKGIVEDQNWFALHCSLEHIFSPRICFARLEAPTNFGPSLNFVRFILLKETKSAFEITRTFGTLLANPELRNELLNANNEYEFVSAICEKAKNIENEEEIEEKELKKETKTDLVE
;
A
#
# COMPACT_ATOMS: atom_id res chain seq x y z
N ALA A 1 -11.10 3.56 -13.36
CA ALA A 1 -12.25 2.80 -13.89
C ALA A 1 -12.05 1.35 -13.49
N ILE A 2 -13.01 0.75 -12.80
CA ILE A 2 -12.96 -0.65 -12.40
C ILE A 2 -13.48 -1.45 -13.60
N GLU A 3 -12.64 -2.30 -14.19
CA GLU A 3 -13.01 -3.17 -15.30
C GLU A 3 -13.68 -4.42 -14.70
N ILE A 4 -14.95 -4.65 -15.01
CA ILE A 4 -15.73 -5.76 -14.46
C ILE A 4 -15.76 -6.88 -15.52
N ASP A 5 -14.94 -7.91 -15.32
CA ASP A 5 -15.01 -9.16 -16.09
C ASP A 5 -15.99 -10.12 -15.42
N PHE A 6 -17.16 -10.32 -16.05
CA PHE A 6 -18.25 -11.15 -15.51
C PHE A 6 -17.99 -12.68 -15.60
N HIS A 7 -16.89 -13.13 -16.21
CA HIS A 7 -16.58 -14.56 -16.35
C HIS A 7 -15.57 -15.10 -15.34
N LYS A 8 -14.84 -14.22 -14.63
CA LYS A 8 -13.93 -14.58 -13.54
C LYS A 8 -14.47 -13.92 -12.29
N GLY A 9 -15.08 -14.69 -11.39
CA GLY A 9 -15.78 -14.19 -10.19
C GLY A 9 -14.92 -13.46 -9.14
N ILE A 10 -13.76 -12.91 -9.51
CA ILE A 10 -12.90 -12.05 -8.69
C ILE A 10 -12.33 -10.95 -9.60
N VAL A 11 -12.69 -9.70 -9.36
CA VAL A 11 -12.04 -8.53 -9.97
C VAL A 11 -10.72 -8.32 -9.22
N GLU A 12 -9.60 -8.68 -9.83
CA GLU A 12 -8.27 -8.45 -9.24
C GLU A 12 -7.83 -7.00 -9.48
N ASP A 13 -7.83 -6.19 -8.43
CA ASP A 13 -7.31 -4.81 -8.41
C ASP A 13 -5.81 -4.77 -8.06
N GLN A 14 -5.10 -5.88 -8.28
CA GLN A 14 -3.68 -6.00 -7.98
C GLN A 14 -2.85 -5.28 -9.05
N ASN A 15 -2.62 -3.99 -8.82
CA ASN A 15 -1.87 -3.11 -9.73
C ASN A 15 -0.49 -2.68 -9.17
N TRP A 16 0.01 -3.37 -8.15
CA TRP A 16 1.30 -3.09 -7.53
C TRP A 16 2.00 -4.38 -7.10
N PHE A 17 3.31 -4.33 -6.90
CA PHE A 17 4.04 -5.39 -6.20
C PHE A 17 5.30 -4.83 -5.55
N ALA A 18 5.86 -5.61 -4.63
CA ALA A 18 7.14 -5.31 -4.01
C ALA A 18 8.20 -6.32 -4.44
N LEU A 19 9.40 -5.82 -4.72
CA LEU A 19 10.61 -6.59 -4.94
C LEU A 19 11.53 -6.44 -3.74
N HIS A 20 11.98 -7.58 -3.23
CA HIS A 20 13.11 -7.63 -2.32
C HIS A 20 14.38 -7.83 -3.12
N CYS A 21 15.39 -7.01 -2.83
CA CYS A 21 16.73 -7.16 -3.37
C CYS A 21 17.73 -7.18 -2.21
N SER A 22 18.85 -7.89 -2.36
CA SER A 22 19.98 -7.81 -1.43
C SER A 22 21.20 -7.41 -2.24
N LEU A 23 21.86 -6.32 -1.85
CA LEU A 23 23.00 -5.77 -2.58
C LEU A 23 24.18 -5.67 -1.63
N GLU A 24 25.26 -6.41 -1.92
CA GLU A 24 26.42 -6.60 -1.03
C GLU A 24 27.15 -5.29 -0.64
N HIS A 25 26.90 -4.20 -1.35
CA HIS A 25 27.59 -2.92 -1.17
C HIS A 25 26.66 -1.76 -0.77
N ILE A 26 25.39 -2.03 -0.46
CA ILE A 26 24.47 -1.03 0.10
C ILE A 26 24.47 -1.17 1.61
N PHE A 27 25.12 -0.23 2.29
CA PHE A 27 25.24 -0.23 3.75
C PHE A 27 24.09 0.49 4.47
N SER A 28 23.22 1.18 3.73
CA SER A 28 22.07 1.92 4.28
C SER A 28 20.77 1.40 3.67
N PRO A 29 19.75 1.08 4.50
CA PRO A 29 18.41 0.75 4.03
C PRO A 29 17.90 1.79 3.04
N ARG A 30 17.59 1.36 1.82
CA ARG A 30 16.92 2.22 0.83
C ARG A 30 15.57 1.63 0.44
N ILE A 31 14.61 2.51 0.22
CA ILE A 31 13.32 2.20 -0.40
C ILE A 31 13.29 2.95 -1.71
N CYS A 32 12.95 2.28 -2.80
CA CYS A 32 12.64 2.93 -4.06
C CYS A 32 11.18 2.65 -4.38
N PHE A 33 10.45 3.68 -4.78
CA PHE A 33 9.07 3.59 -5.19
C PHE A 33 8.99 4.12 -6.62
N ALA A 34 8.59 3.27 -7.56
CA ALA A 34 8.42 3.65 -8.95
C ALA A 34 6.94 3.67 -9.34
N ARG A 35 6.52 4.75 -10.00
CA ARG A 35 5.25 4.84 -10.72
C ARG A 35 5.49 4.63 -12.20
N LEU A 36 4.81 3.65 -12.79
CA LEU A 36 4.84 3.39 -14.23
C LEU A 36 3.89 4.34 -14.95
N GLU A 37 4.37 4.88 -16.07
CA GLU A 37 3.59 5.78 -16.93
C GLU A 37 2.30 5.10 -17.43
N ALA A 38 2.41 3.85 -17.87
CA ALA A 38 1.30 3.04 -18.36
C ALA A 38 1.15 1.73 -17.56
N PRO A 39 -0.07 1.15 -17.48
CA PRO A 39 -0.26 -0.20 -16.97
C PRO A 39 0.63 -1.21 -17.71
N THR A 40 1.42 -1.97 -16.96
CA THR A 40 2.40 -2.90 -17.52
C THR A 40 2.16 -4.33 -17.02
N ASN A 41 2.23 -5.29 -17.94
CA ASN A 41 2.05 -6.71 -17.63
C ASN A 41 3.36 -7.33 -17.13
N PHE A 42 3.35 -7.87 -15.92
CA PHE A 42 4.46 -8.62 -15.29
C PHE A 42 4.15 -10.11 -15.09
N GLY A 43 3.02 -10.60 -15.60
CA GLY A 43 2.62 -12.00 -15.57
C GLY A 43 1.11 -12.17 -15.44
N PRO A 44 0.62 -13.43 -15.41
CA PRO A 44 -0.80 -13.76 -15.47
C PRO A 44 -1.68 -13.12 -14.38
N SER A 45 -1.13 -12.84 -13.21
CA SER A 45 -1.81 -12.18 -12.07
C SER A 45 -1.35 -10.74 -11.82
N LEU A 46 -0.52 -10.19 -12.73
CA LEU A 46 0.07 -8.85 -12.63
C LEU A 46 -0.05 -8.13 -13.97
N ASN A 47 -1.23 -8.20 -14.60
CA ASN A 47 -1.43 -7.72 -15.96
C ASN A 47 -1.45 -6.18 -16.09
N PHE A 48 -1.70 -5.46 -15.00
CA PHE A 48 -1.93 -4.01 -14.99
C PHE A 48 -1.15 -3.27 -13.91
N VAL A 49 0.11 -3.62 -13.71
CA VAL A 49 0.93 -2.98 -12.68
C VAL A 49 1.18 -1.51 -13.02
N ARG A 50 1.02 -0.65 -12.02
CA ARG A 50 1.33 0.79 -12.03
C ARG A 50 2.39 1.17 -11.01
N PHE A 51 2.59 0.36 -9.97
CA PHE A 51 3.49 0.69 -8.86
C PHE A 51 4.44 -0.45 -8.55
N ILE A 52 5.72 -0.13 -8.38
CA ILE A 52 6.74 -1.08 -7.96
C ILE A 52 7.46 -0.52 -6.75
N LEU A 53 7.45 -1.27 -5.66
CA LEU A 53 8.25 -1.00 -4.48
C LEU A 53 9.52 -1.86 -4.52
N LEU A 54 10.69 -1.27 -4.38
CA LEU A 54 11.94 -2.01 -4.25
C LEU A 54 12.54 -1.72 -2.87
N LYS A 55 12.78 -2.78 -2.10
CA LYS A 55 13.42 -2.69 -0.78
C LYS A 55 14.63 -3.59 -0.67
N GLU A 56 15.72 -2.98 -0.21
CA GLU A 56 16.94 -3.65 0.19
C GLU A 56 17.00 -3.65 1.73
N THR A 57 16.65 -4.76 2.40
CA THR A 57 16.91 -5.05 3.84
C THR A 57 16.25 -6.35 4.33
N LYS A 58 16.73 -6.88 5.47
CA LYS A 58 16.09 -7.95 6.28
C LYS A 58 14.64 -7.63 6.73
N SER A 59 14.26 -6.35 6.83
CA SER A 59 12.91 -5.89 7.19
C SER A 59 11.98 -5.70 5.99
N ALA A 60 12.36 -6.17 4.79
CA ALA A 60 11.58 -5.93 3.59
C ALA A 60 10.15 -6.46 3.66
N PHE A 61 9.89 -7.54 4.41
CA PHE A 61 8.54 -8.06 4.62
C PHE A 61 7.65 -7.12 5.44
N GLU A 62 8.16 -6.56 6.53
CA GLU A 62 7.41 -5.62 7.38
C GLU A 62 7.07 -4.35 6.58
N ILE A 63 8.04 -3.81 5.85
CA ILE A 63 7.85 -2.64 5.01
C ILE A 63 6.88 -2.94 3.87
N THR A 64 7.01 -4.10 3.21
CA THR A 64 6.07 -4.53 2.18
C THR A 64 4.65 -4.65 2.73
N ARG A 65 4.49 -5.10 3.97
CA ARG A 65 3.18 -5.14 4.64
C ARG A 65 2.65 -3.74 4.89
N THR A 66 3.45 -2.81 5.41
CA THR A 66 3.05 -1.41 5.61
C THR A 66 2.61 -0.75 4.31
N PHE A 67 3.43 -0.84 3.25
CA PHE A 67 3.07 -0.30 1.95
C PHE A 67 1.92 -1.07 1.30
N GLY A 68 1.75 -2.35 1.60
CA GLY A 68 0.61 -3.13 1.15
C GLY A 68 -0.70 -2.66 1.76
N THR A 69 -0.72 -2.32 3.04
CA THR A 69 -1.88 -1.69 3.69
C THR A 69 -2.20 -0.34 3.04
N LEU A 70 -1.19 0.49 2.81
CA LEU A 70 -1.37 1.78 2.13
C LEU A 70 -1.93 1.60 0.72
N LEU A 71 -1.30 0.75 -0.09
CA LEU A 71 -1.66 0.51 -1.48
C LEU A 71 -2.91 -0.35 -1.64
N ALA A 72 -3.45 -0.94 -0.58
CA ALA A 72 -4.79 -1.53 -0.62
C ALA A 72 -5.88 -0.45 -0.82
N ASN A 73 -5.62 0.79 -0.41
CA ASN A 73 -6.56 1.89 -0.56
C ASN A 73 -6.56 2.44 -2.02
N PRO A 74 -7.68 2.30 -2.77
CA PRO A 74 -7.74 2.72 -4.17
C PRO A 74 -7.72 4.24 -4.35
N GLU A 75 -8.19 5.02 -3.37
CA GLU A 75 -8.15 6.48 -3.42
C GLU A 75 -6.70 6.99 -3.41
N LEU A 76 -5.88 6.47 -2.50
CA LEU A 76 -4.44 6.76 -2.45
C LEU A 76 -3.79 6.38 -3.78
N ARG A 77 -4.09 5.18 -4.32
CA ARG A 77 -3.53 4.78 -5.63
C ARG A 77 -3.87 5.78 -6.73
N ASN A 78 -5.10 6.29 -6.78
CA ASN A 78 -5.48 7.32 -7.75
C ASN A 78 -4.75 8.65 -7.51
N GLU A 79 -4.59 9.08 -6.26
CA GLU A 79 -3.84 10.28 -5.91
C GLU A 79 -2.37 10.17 -6.35
N LEU A 80 -1.73 9.03 -6.06
CA LEU A 80 -0.36 8.74 -6.51
C LEU A 80 -0.23 8.71 -8.03
N LEU A 81 -1.27 8.30 -8.77
CA LEU A 81 -1.29 8.38 -10.24
C LEU A 81 -1.38 9.81 -10.76
N ASN A 82 -2.02 10.72 -10.00
CA ASN A 82 -2.23 12.11 -10.40
C ASN A 82 -1.15 13.07 -9.88
N ALA A 83 -0.29 12.63 -8.95
CA ALA A 83 0.82 13.43 -8.45
C ALA A 83 1.76 13.90 -9.59
N ASN A 84 2.04 15.19 -9.66
CA ASN A 84 2.83 15.78 -10.74
C ASN A 84 4.33 15.82 -10.44
N ASN A 85 4.68 15.67 -9.17
CA ASN A 85 6.05 15.73 -8.67
C ASN A 85 6.23 14.83 -7.45
N GLU A 86 7.49 14.64 -7.05
CA GLU A 86 7.87 13.79 -5.92
C GLU A 86 7.28 14.27 -4.59
N TYR A 87 7.17 15.59 -4.38
CA TYR A 87 6.63 16.14 -3.15
C TYR A 87 5.16 15.76 -2.95
N GLU A 88 4.32 15.95 -3.97
CA GLU A 88 2.91 15.53 -3.95
C GLU A 88 2.79 14.02 -3.69
N PHE A 89 3.64 13.23 -4.36
CA PHE A 89 3.65 11.77 -4.21
C PHE A 89 3.97 11.34 -2.77
N VAL A 90 5.02 11.91 -2.18
CA VAL A 90 5.43 11.58 -0.80
C VAL A 90 4.42 12.11 0.21
N SER A 91 3.87 13.31 -0.01
CA SER A 91 2.87 13.92 0.87
C SER A 91 1.62 13.06 0.99
N ALA A 92 1.09 12.55 -0.13
CA ALA A 92 -0.07 11.67 -0.16
C ALA A 92 0.15 10.39 0.66
N ILE A 93 1.33 9.77 0.53
CA ILE A 93 1.70 8.58 1.33
C ILE A 93 1.73 8.93 2.82
N CYS A 94 2.39 10.03 3.19
CA CYS A 94 2.52 10.44 4.58
C CYS A 94 1.16 10.80 5.22
N GLU A 95 0.28 11.46 4.47
CA GLU A 95 -1.07 11.79 4.93
C GLU A 95 -1.90 10.52 5.14
N LYS A 96 -1.92 9.60 4.16
CA LYS A 96 -2.67 8.36 4.32
C LYS A 96 -2.14 7.49 5.46
N ALA A 97 -0.82 7.44 5.66
CA ALA A 97 -0.21 6.70 6.77
C ALA A 97 -0.67 7.25 8.14
N LYS A 98 -0.70 8.58 8.30
CA LYS A 98 -1.21 9.21 9.53
C LYS A 98 -2.70 8.94 9.75
N ASN A 99 -3.49 8.94 8.67
CA ASN A 99 -4.92 8.69 8.78
C ASN A 99 -5.21 7.25 9.23
N ILE A 100 -4.47 6.25 8.72
CA ILE A 100 -4.58 4.86 9.15
C ILE A 100 -4.23 4.73 10.65
N GLU A 101 -3.14 5.35 11.09
CA GLU A 101 -2.73 5.35 12.51
C GLU A 101 -3.83 5.94 13.42
N ASN A 102 -4.45 7.05 13.00
CA ASN A 102 -5.55 7.67 13.73
C ASN A 102 -6.82 6.80 13.76
N GLU A 103 -7.16 6.14 12.64
CA GLU A 103 -8.30 5.24 12.53
C GLU A 103 -8.14 4.03 13.48
N GLU A 104 -6.95 3.41 13.49
CA GLU A 104 -6.61 2.30 14.39
C GLU A 104 -6.71 2.72 15.88
N GLU A 105 -6.21 3.92 16.22
CA GLU A 105 -6.34 4.44 17.59
C GLU A 105 -7.79 4.65 18.04
N ILE A 106 -8.67 5.10 17.14
CA ILE A 106 -10.09 5.33 17.44
C ILE A 106 -10.78 3.98 17.66
N GLU A 107 -10.57 3.02 16.76
CA GLU A 107 -11.14 1.67 16.89
C GLU A 107 -10.73 1.02 18.21
N GLU A 108 -9.44 1.08 18.58
CA GLU A 108 -8.97 0.56 19.86
C GLU A 108 -9.66 1.21 21.08
N LYS A 109 -9.93 2.51 21.01
CA LYS A 109 -10.61 3.25 22.09
C LYS A 109 -12.07 2.84 22.19
N GLU A 110 -12.76 2.60 21.09
CA GLU A 110 -14.16 2.14 21.08
C GLU A 110 -14.28 0.70 21.60
N LEU A 111 -13.42 -0.22 21.15
CA LEU A 111 -13.38 -1.60 21.66
C LEU A 111 -13.15 -1.66 23.19
N LYS A 112 -12.27 -0.79 23.71
CA LYS A 112 -12.00 -0.70 25.17
C LYS A 112 -13.18 -0.10 25.95
N LYS A 113 -14.07 0.67 25.32
CA LYS A 113 -15.31 1.18 25.95
C LYS A 113 -16.37 0.08 26.00
N GLU A 114 -16.60 -0.63 24.89
CA GLU A 114 -17.58 -1.73 24.82
C GLU A 114 -17.25 -2.82 25.85
N THR A 115 -15.99 -3.27 25.90
CA THR A 115 -15.53 -4.29 26.86
C THR A 115 -15.71 -3.86 28.34
N LYS A 116 -15.68 -2.55 28.63
CA LYS A 116 -15.90 -2.04 30.00
C LYS A 116 -17.38 -1.93 30.35
N THR A 117 -18.25 -1.68 29.38
CA THR A 117 -19.70 -1.67 29.58
C THR A 117 -20.21 -3.07 29.90
N ASP A 118 -19.71 -4.09 29.21
CA ASP A 118 -20.10 -5.50 29.41
C ASP A 118 -19.62 -6.11 30.75
N LEU A 119 -18.69 -5.45 31.45
CA LEU A 119 -18.21 -5.87 32.78
C LEU A 119 -18.97 -5.21 33.94
N VAL A 120 -19.91 -4.32 33.64
CA VAL A 120 -20.68 -3.53 34.62
C VAL A 120 -22.17 -3.94 34.66
N GLU A 121 -22.61 -4.84 33.77
CA GLU A 121 -23.88 -5.59 33.85
C GLU A 121 -23.71 -6.97 34.49
#